data_AF-A0A5C9B1B9-F1
#
_entry.id   AF-A0A5C9B1B9-F1
#
_cell.length_a   1.000
_cell.length_b   1.000
_cell.length_c   1.000
_cell.angle_alpha   90.00
_cell.angle_beta   90.00
_cell.angle_gamma   90.00
#
_symmetry.space_group_name_H-M   'P 1'
#
loop_
_entity.id
_entity.type
_entity.pdbx_description
1 polymer ?
#
loop_
_entity_poly.entity_id
_entity_poly.type
_entity_poly.pdbx_seq_one_letter_code
_entity_poly.pdbx_strand_id
1 'polypeptide(L)'
;MSRTMNPKLTPAKQTPRSRGRTIFLSFFGTVSAIYLVILTYQAVIHVQAAPQMPLHEAHTLGGRVKGAIRTAVPQVQFVLVRLESFEQWH
;
A
#
# COMPACT_ATOMS: atom_id res chain seq x y z
N MET A 1 -5.74 56.23 -62.03
CA MET A 1 -5.92 55.10 -62.98
C MET A 1 -5.40 53.86 -62.28
N SER A 2 -6.08 52.73 -62.09
CA SER A 2 -7.36 52.26 -62.58
C SER A 2 -7.92 51.22 -61.61
N ARG A 3 -9.24 51.24 -61.50
CA ARG A 3 -10.15 50.30 -60.86
C ARG A 3 -9.94 48.88 -61.41
N THR A 4 -9.95 47.86 -60.55
CA THR A 4 -10.33 46.51 -61.00
C THR A 4 -11.22 45.84 -59.95
N MET A 5 -12.30 45.27 -60.45
CA MET A 5 -13.49 44.86 -59.72
C MET A 5 -13.34 43.49 -59.07
N ASN A 6 -14.16 43.32 -58.03
CA ASN A 6 -14.53 42.10 -57.33
C ASN A 6 -15.17 41.05 -58.27
N PRO A 7 -15.10 39.76 -57.93
CA PRO A 7 -16.33 38.97 -58.05
C PRO A 7 -16.71 38.24 -56.74
N LYS A 8 -17.97 38.47 -56.37
CA LYS A 8 -18.75 37.79 -55.33
C LYS A 8 -18.50 36.27 -55.34
N LEU A 9 -18.08 35.74 -54.20
CA LEU A 9 -18.16 34.31 -53.92
C LEU A 9 -19.59 33.96 -53.48
N THR A 10 -20.23 33.10 -54.25
CA THR A 10 -21.54 32.49 -54.03
C THR A 10 -21.52 31.62 -52.77
N PRO A 11 -22.59 31.55 -51.95
CA PRO A 11 -22.60 30.71 -50.76
C PRO A 11 -22.53 29.21 -51.14
N ALA A 12 -21.66 28.48 -50.46
CA ALA A 12 -21.51 27.04 -50.62
C ALA A 12 -22.80 26.32 -50.25
N LYS A 13 -23.21 25.40 -51.12
CA LYS A 13 -24.38 24.52 -51.02
C LYS A 13 -24.24 23.62 -49.78
N GLN A 14 -25.07 23.83 -48.74
CA GLN A 14 -25.15 22.91 -47.60
C GLN A 14 -25.71 21.56 -48.05
N THR A 15 -24.90 20.50 -47.95
CA THR A 15 -25.32 19.11 -48.17
C THR A 15 -25.97 18.53 -46.91
N PRO A 16 -27.07 17.75 -47.01
CA PRO A 16 -27.77 17.23 -45.85
C PRO A 16 -27.10 15.96 -45.29
N ARG A 17 -26.73 16.05 -44.01
CA ARG A 17 -26.85 15.06 -42.92
C ARG A 17 -26.70 13.57 -43.25
N SER A 18 -25.67 12.94 -42.68
CA SER A 18 -25.82 11.60 -42.09
C SER A 18 -25.28 11.61 -40.65
N ARG A 19 -26.17 11.30 -39.70
CA ARG A 19 -25.88 11.17 -38.27
C ARG A 19 -25.04 9.92 -38.04
N GLY A 20 -23.72 10.06 -37.92
CA GLY A 20 -22.87 9.07 -37.26
C GLY A 20 -23.09 9.15 -35.76
N ARG A 21 -23.88 8.23 -35.20
CA ARG A 21 -24.16 8.14 -33.76
C ARG A 21 -23.03 7.37 -33.10
N THR A 22 -21.92 8.03 -32.78
CA THR A 22 -20.85 7.45 -31.95
C THR A 22 -21.34 7.36 -30.52
N ILE A 23 -21.66 6.16 -30.06
CA ILE A 23 -22.03 5.92 -28.67
C ILE A 23 -20.74 5.85 -27.85
N PHE A 24 -20.39 6.93 -27.16
CA PHE A 24 -19.45 6.90 -26.05
C PHE A 24 -20.16 6.25 -24.86
N LEU A 25 -19.88 4.97 -24.58
CA LEU A 25 -20.19 4.42 -23.26
C LEU A 25 -19.13 4.91 -22.27
N SER A 26 -19.36 6.09 -21.70
CA SER A 26 -18.61 6.54 -20.54
C SER A 26 -19.05 5.72 -19.33
N PHE A 27 -18.21 4.79 -18.88
CA PHE A 27 -18.37 4.16 -17.57
C PHE A 27 -18.07 5.20 -16.48
N PHE A 28 -19.06 6.02 -16.13
CA PHE A 28 -19.04 6.83 -14.89
C PHE A 28 -19.39 5.90 -13.72
N GLY A 29 -18.43 5.07 -13.32
CA GLY A 29 -18.50 4.39 -12.04
C GLY A 29 -18.06 5.33 -10.93
N THR A 30 -18.94 5.65 -9.98
CA THR A 30 -18.54 6.32 -8.74
C THR A 30 -17.76 5.32 -7.90
N VAL A 31 -16.49 5.61 -7.60
CA VAL A 31 -15.75 4.89 -6.55
C VAL A 31 -16.43 5.21 -5.22
N SER A 32 -17.22 4.28 -4.70
CA SER A 32 -18.04 4.50 -3.51
C SER A 32 -17.19 4.55 -2.22
N ALA A 33 -16.11 3.77 -2.15
CA ALA A 33 -15.14 3.83 -1.07
C ALA A 33 -13.85 3.06 -1.41
N ILE A 34 -12.70 3.60 -0.99
CA ILE A 34 -11.42 2.88 -0.92
C ILE A 34 -11.15 2.70 0.58
N TYR A 35 -11.10 1.46 1.05
CA TYR A 35 -10.78 1.16 2.44
C TYR A 35 -9.29 0.80 2.54
N LEU A 36 -8.55 1.57 3.34
CA LEU A 36 -7.20 1.20 3.75
C LEU A 36 -7.30 0.32 5.00
N VAL A 37 -6.88 -0.95 4.89
CA VAL A 37 -6.71 -1.82 6.06
C VAL A 37 -5.25 -1.82 6.44
N ILE A 38 -4.94 -1.30 7.63
CA ILE A 38 -3.60 -1.38 8.22
C ILE A 38 -3.59 -2.58 9.18
N LEU A 39 -2.76 -3.58 8.89
CA LEU A 39 -2.51 -4.70 9.80
C LEU A 39 -1.23 -4.44 10.60
N THR A 40 -1.29 -4.72 11.90
CA THR A 40 -0.16 -4.57 12.81
C THR A 40 0.29 -5.93 13.32
N TYR A 41 1.55 -6.29 13.08
CA TYR A 41 2.10 -7.56 13.55
C TYR A 41 2.77 -7.39 14.92
N GLN A 42 2.41 -8.28 15.85
CA GLN A 42 2.98 -8.38 17.18
C GLN A 42 3.56 -9.78 17.37
N ALA A 43 4.78 -9.87 17.89
CA ALA A 43 5.43 -11.14 18.21
C ALA A 43 5.54 -11.30 19.73
N VAL A 44 5.00 -12.39 20.25
CA VAL A 44 5.17 -12.82 21.64
C VAL A 44 5.96 -14.11 21.63
N ILE A 45 7.11 -14.12 22.28
CA ILE A 45 8.04 -15.24 22.21
C ILE A 45 8.46 -15.62 23.63
N HIS A 46 8.38 -16.92 23.89
CA HIS A 46 8.90 -17.55 25.09
C HIS A 46 10.29 -18.09 24.79
N VAL A 47 11.24 -17.75 25.66
CA VAL A 47 12.63 -18.20 25.55
C VAL A 47 12.98 -18.89 26.84
N GLN A 48 13.37 -20.15 26.73
CA GLN A 48 13.86 -20.92 27.87
C GLN A 48 15.35 -20.64 28.07
N ALA A 49 15.74 -20.37 29.31
CA ALA A 49 17.11 -20.12 29.71
C ALA A 49 17.51 -21.01 30.88
N ALA A 50 18.81 -21.19 31.11
CA ALA A 50 19.29 -21.95 32.26
C ALA A 50 18.73 -21.35 33.57
N PRO A 51 18.19 -22.16 34.50
CA PRO A 51 17.58 -21.66 35.73
C PRO A 51 18.52 -20.81 36.60
N GLN A 52 19.83 -21.07 36.51
CA GLN A 52 20.87 -20.38 37.27
C GLN A 52 21.42 -19.14 36.54
N MET A 53 20.88 -18.78 35.36
CA MET A 53 21.33 -17.62 34.61
C MET A 53 21.09 -16.32 35.40
N PRO A 54 22.11 -15.47 35.58
CA PRO A 54 21.95 -14.17 36.22
C PRO A 54 20.91 -13.32 35.50
N LEU A 55 20.12 -12.55 36.26
CA LEU A 55 19.07 -11.69 35.70
C LEU A 55 19.60 -10.71 34.63
N HIS A 56 20.82 -10.20 34.80
CA HIS A 56 21.46 -9.32 33.83
C HIS A 56 21.74 -10.02 32.49
N GLU A 57 22.21 -11.26 32.52
CA GLU A 57 22.44 -12.06 31.32
C GLU A 57 21.13 -12.44 30.64
N ALA A 58 20.11 -12.79 31.43
CA ALA A 58 18.76 -13.03 30.94
C ALA A 58 18.21 -11.78 30.22
N HIS A 59 18.32 -10.59 30.85
CA HIS A 59 17.92 -9.33 30.20
C HIS A 59 18.65 -9.10 28.87
N THR A 60 19.96 -9.35 28.84
CA THR A 60 20.78 -9.21 27.63
C THR A 60 20.35 -10.20 26.55
N LEU A 61 20.07 -11.46 26.89
CA LEU A 61 19.54 -12.47 25.97
C LEU A 61 18.20 -12.03 25.36
N GLY A 62 17.27 -11.55 26.20
CA GLY A 62 15.98 -11.02 25.74
C GLY A 62 16.13 -9.86 24.77
N GLY A 63 17.08 -8.96 25.04
CA GLY A 63 17.44 -7.85 24.15
C GLY A 63 17.96 -8.33 22.80
N ARG A 64 18.87 -9.32 22.79
CA ARG A 64 19.41 -9.92 21.55
C ARG A 64 18.34 -10.58 20.71
N VAL A 65 17.47 -11.38 21.33
CA VAL A 65 16.34 -12.04 20.65
C VAL A 65 15.41 -10.99 20.03
N LYS A 66 15.02 -9.97 20.81
CA LYS A 66 14.20 -8.85 20.31
C LYS A 66 14.84 -8.13 19.13
N GLY A 67 16.15 -7.87 19.18
CA GLY A 67 16.90 -7.26 18.09
C GLY A 67 16.89 -8.13 16.83
N ALA A 68 17.20 -9.42 16.96
CA ALA A 68 17.23 -10.36 15.85
C ALA A 68 15.87 -10.44 15.12
N ILE A 69 14.76 -10.48 15.86
CA ILE A 69 13.41 -10.52 15.28
C ILE A 69 13.10 -9.24 14.51
N ARG A 70 13.43 -8.07 15.08
CA ARG A 70 13.21 -6.79 14.41
C ARG A 70 14.02 -6.66 13.13
N THR A 71 15.24 -7.21 13.11
CA THR A 71 16.09 -7.24 11.91
C THR A 71 15.54 -8.21 10.87
N ALA A 72 15.10 -9.40 11.28
CA ALA A 72 14.61 -10.44 10.36
C ALA A 72 13.20 -10.15 9.83
N VAL A 73 12.34 -9.50 10.62
CA VAL A 73 10.93 -9.24 10.27
C VAL A 73 10.59 -7.77 10.52
N PRO A 74 10.94 -6.86 9.58
CA PRO A 74 10.73 -5.41 9.75
C PRO A 74 9.26 -4.99 9.90
N GLN A 75 8.31 -5.83 9.51
CA GLN A 75 6.87 -5.56 9.62
C GLN A 75 6.33 -5.72 11.06
N VAL A 76 7.09 -6.36 11.96
CA VAL A 76 6.71 -6.54 13.36
C VAL A 76 6.96 -5.23 14.13
N GLN A 77 5.87 -4.64 14.60
CA GLN A 77 5.91 -3.34 15.30
C GLN A 77 6.23 -3.51 16.78
N PHE A 78 5.79 -4.61 17.37
CA PHE A 78 6.00 -4.91 18.77
C PHE A 78 6.52 -6.33 18.98
N VAL A 79 7.54 -6.46 19.83
CA VAL A 79 8.13 -7.74 20.21
C VAL A 79 8.20 -7.81 21.72
N LEU A 80 7.54 -8.81 22.29
CA LEU A 80 7.59 -9.15 23.70
C LEU A 80 8.33 -10.48 23.85
N VAL A 81 9.44 -10.46 24.59
CA VAL A 81 10.20 -11.67 24.92
C VAL A 81 9.98 -11.97 26.40
N ARG A 82 9.40 -13.13 26.69
CA ARG A 82 9.31 -13.67 28.05
C ARG A 82 10.41 -14.71 28.21
N LEU A 83 11.25 -14.50 29.21
CA LEU A 83 12.24 -15.49 29.61
C LEU A 83 11.66 -16.34 30.71
N GLU A 84 11.81 -17.65 30.59
CA GLU A 84 11.39 -18.63 31.58
C GLU A 84 12.54 -19.60 31.85
N SER A 85 12.61 -20.11 33.07
CA SER A 85 13.60 -21.12 33.45
C SER A 85 13.31 -22.41 32.70
N PHE A 86 14.34 -23.02 32.13
CA PHE A 86 14.23 -24.35 31.54
C PHE A 86 14.03 -25.37 32.65
N GLU A 87 12.85 -25.98 32.72
CA GLU A 87 12.60 -27.11 33.60
C GLU A 87 12.61 -28.40 32.78
N GLN A 88 13.63 -29.23 33.00
CA GLN A 88 13.59 -30.63 32.57
C GLN A 88 12.70 -31.38 33.56
N TRP A 89 11.57 -31.90 33.09
CA TRP A 89 10.81 -32.88 33.86
C TRP A 89 11.70 -34.13 34.02
N HIS A 90 12.12 -34.41 35.26
CA HIS A 90 12.86 -35.62 35.64
C HIS A 90 12.00 -36.87 35.53
#